data_AF-G6Y687-F1
#
_entry.id   AF-G6Y687-F1
#
_cell.length_a   1.000
_cell.length_b   1.000
_cell.length_c   1.000
_cell.angle_alpha   90.00
_cell.angle_beta   90.00
_cell.angle_gamma   90.00
#
_symmetry.space_group_name_H-M   'P 1'
#
loop_
_entity.id
_entity.type
_entity.pdbx_description
1 polymer ?
#
loop_
_entity_poly.entity_id
_entity_poly.type
_entity_poly.pdbx_seq_one_letter_code
_entity_poly.pdbx_strand_id
1 'polypeptide(L)'
;MTVDETVLLTNDTKAFASAFTSSYGADGAGAITYALGFNAGSTGLVDTLSGQAVVLSLEAGQVVGRAGAGGAIVFTVSTDASGNVTLDQQRAVVHPTSDPNEPVSLTADNLVTLTATITDKDGDSSAATLNIGQNLTFLDDGPT
;
A
#
# COMPACT_ATOMS: atom_id res chain seq x y z
N MET A 1 3.20 -6.36 5.81
CA MET A 1 1.87 -6.21 6.43
C MET A 1 0.95 -7.20 5.75
N THR A 2 -0.03 -7.72 6.48
CA THR A 2 -0.79 -8.88 6.02
C THR A 2 -2.24 -8.77 6.43
N VAL A 3 -3.13 -8.93 5.47
CA VAL A 3 -4.59 -9.04 5.63
C VAL A 3 -5.02 -10.45 5.23
N ASP A 4 -6.15 -10.89 5.76
CA ASP A 4 -6.62 -12.27 5.68
C ASP A 4 -8.08 -12.29 5.21
N GLU A 5 -8.34 -13.04 4.14
CA GLU A 5 -9.65 -13.09 3.49
C GLU A 5 -10.73 -13.72 4.38
N THR A 6 -10.33 -14.45 5.44
CA THR A 6 -11.25 -15.00 6.44
C THR A 6 -12.07 -13.87 7.08
N VAL A 7 -11.46 -12.69 7.23
CA VAL A 7 -12.10 -11.49 7.79
C VAL A 7 -11.65 -10.24 7.05
N LEU A 8 -12.36 -9.91 5.97
CA LEU A 8 -12.21 -8.67 5.17
C LEU A 8 -12.49 -7.35 5.91
N LEU A 9 -12.73 -7.39 7.22
CA LEU A 9 -12.91 -6.19 8.05
C LEU A 9 -11.67 -5.88 8.91
N THR A 10 -10.64 -6.73 8.85
CA THR A 10 -9.42 -6.57 9.64
C THR A 10 -8.33 -5.93 8.81
N ASN A 11 -8.00 -4.69 9.15
CA ASN A 11 -6.90 -3.96 8.54
C ASN A 11 -5.57 -4.32 9.23
N ASP A 12 -4.46 -4.22 8.50
CA ASP A 12 -3.12 -4.28 9.09
C ASP A 12 -2.40 -2.94 8.93
N THR A 13 -1.91 -2.41 10.06
CA THR A 13 -1.15 -1.16 10.11
C THR A 13 0.29 -1.46 10.56
N LYS A 14 1.26 -0.92 9.83
CA LYS A 14 2.69 -1.02 10.16
C LYS A 14 3.38 0.33 10.00
N ALA A 15 4.37 0.59 10.85
CA ALA A 15 5.19 1.80 10.77
C ALA A 15 6.28 1.65 9.70
N PHE A 16 6.28 2.54 8.71
CA PHE A 16 7.34 2.62 7.68
C PHE A 16 8.25 3.83 7.88
N ALA A 17 7.89 4.76 8.76
CA ALA A 17 8.68 5.94 9.06
C ALA A 17 10.13 5.63 9.48
N SER A 18 10.37 4.51 10.17
CA SER A 18 11.70 4.07 10.59
C SER A 18 12.64 3.66 9.45
N ALA A 19 12.11 3.45 8.25
CA ALA A 19 12.91 3.16 7.05
C ALA A 19 13.53 4.42 6.44
N PHE A 20 13.13 5.62 6.89
CA PHE A 20 13.67 6.89 6.42
C PHE A 20 14.67 7.46 7.43
N THR A 21 15.81 7.94 6.92
CA THR A 21 16.76 8.75 7.71
C THR A 21 16.41 10.22 7.55
N SER A 22 16.12 10.91 8.65
CA SER A 22 15.78 12.34 8.65
C SER A 22 16.93 13.20 9.18
N SER A 23 17.29 14.27 8.44
CA SER A 23 18.23 15.31 8.88
C SER A 23 17.77 16.66 8.38
N TYR A 24 17.68 17.64 9.29
CA TYR A 24 17.22 19.01 9.00
C TYR A 24 18.38 20.00 8.75
N GLY A 25 19.59 19.50 8.49
CA GLY A 25 20.74 20.36 8.23
C GLY A 25 21.08 21.30 9.41
N ALA A 26 21.67 22.45 9.08
CA ALA A 26 22.12 23.44 10.06
C ALA A 26 20.97 24.33 10.58
N ASP A 27 19.85 24.37 9.85
CA ASP A 27 18.78 25.36 10.01
C ASP A 27 17.74 24.94 11.06
N GLY A 28 17.89 23.73 11.58
CA GLY A 28 17.10 23.18 12.68
C GLY A 28 15.80 22.53 12.21
N ALA A 29 15.12 21.85 13.14
CA ALA A 29 13.98 21.01 12.81
C ALA A 29 12.82 21.80 12.18
N GLY A 30 12.35 21.31 11.04
CA GLY A 30 11.07 21.68 10.42
C GLY A 30 10.05 20.55 10.54
N ALA A 31 9.52 20.07 9.41
CA ALA A 31 8.48 19.03 9.35
C ALA A 31 8.88 17.85 8.45
N ILE A 32 8.29 16.68 8.71
CA ILE A 32 8.31 15.53 7.80
C ILE A 32 6.86 15.24 7.40
N THR A 33 6.64 15.02 6.11
CA THR A 33 5.35 14.62 5.55
C THR A 33 5.48 13.32 4.77
N TYR A 34 4.40 12.56 4.71
CA TYR A 34 4.35 11.27 4.04
C TYR A 34 3.24 11.26 2.99
N ALA A 35 3.54 10.76 1.80
CA ALA A 35 2.57 10.62 0.73
C ALA A 35 2.71 9.24 0.06
N LEU A 36 1.57 8.60 -0.20
CA LEU A 36 1.53 7.39 -0.99
C LEU A 36 1.53 7.72 -2.48
N GLY A 37 2.12 6.83 -3.27
CA GLY A 37 2.12 6.88 -4.72
C GLY A 37 1.99 5.48 -5.31
N PHE A 38 1.74 5.42 -6.62
CA PHE A 38 1.77 4.18 -7.36
C PHE A 38 2.45 4.37 -8.71
N ASN A 39 3.01 3.30 -9.26
CA ASN A 39 3.54 3.28 -10.61
C ASN A 39 2.60 2.47 -11.51
N ALA A 40 2.47 2.89 -12.77
CA ALA A 40 1.67 2.16 -13.75
C ALA A 40 2.29 0.78 -14.01
N GLY A 41 1.44 -0.26 -13.98
CA GLY A 41 1.86 -1.64 -14.18
C GLY A 41 0.74 -2.61 -13.84
N SER A 42 0.92 -3.87 -14.24
CA SER A 42 0.04 -4.94 -13.78
C SER A 42 0.29 -5.19 -12.30
N THR A 43 -0.76 -5.28 -11.49
CA THR A 43 -0.64 -5.73 -10.10
C THR A 43 -0.33 -7.21 -10.02
N GLY A 44 -0.78 -7.99 -11.01
CA GLY A 44 -0.83 -9.45 -10.99
C GLY A 44 -1.94 -10.02 -10.11
N LEU A 45 -2.72 -9.17 -9.43
CA LEU A 45 -3.88 -9.58 -8.67
C LEU A 45 -5.12 -9.59 -9.56
N VAL A 46 -6.01 -10.53 -9.29
CA VAL A 46 -7.32 -10.65 -9.94
C VAL A 46 -8.37 -10.71 -8.85
N ASP A 47 -9.44 -9.91 -8.96
CA ASP A 47 -10.56 -9.95 -8.03
C ASP A 47 -11.35 -11.25 -8.20
N THR A 48 -11.51 -12.02 -7.12
CA THR A 48 -12.13 -13.36 -7.17
C THR A 48 -13.56 -13.32 -7.67
N LEU A 49 -14.34 -12.31 -7.27
CA LEU A 49 -15.77 -12.24 -7.57
C LEU A 49 -16.06 -11.82 -9.03
N SER A 50 -15.30 -10.86 -9.59
CA SER A 50 -15.54 -10.34 -10.95
C SER A 50 -14.64 -10.96 -12.02
N GLY A 51 -13.55 -11.62 -11.61
CA GLY A 51 -12.51 -12.11 -12.52
C GLY A 51 -11.72 -11.01 -13.22
N GLN A 52 -11.85 -9.75 -12.80
CA GLN A 52 -11.14 -8.62 -13.40
C GLN A 52 -9.76 -8.43 -12.74
N ALA A 53 -8.78 -8.02 -13.54
CA ALA A 53 -7.48 -7.62 -13.03
C ALA A 53 -7.61 -6.40 -12.10
N VAL A 54 -6.84 -6.39 -11.01
CA VAL A 54 -6.82 -5.25 -10.09
C VAL A 54 -5.97 -4.13 -10.66
N VAL A 55 -6.52 -2.93 -10.75
CA VAL A 55 -5.87 -1.72 -11.29
C VAL A 55 -5.69 -0.71 -10.16
N LEU A 56 -4.50 -0.12 -10.06
CA LEU A 56 -4.19 0.90 -9.07
C LEU A 56 -4.62 2.30 -9.53
N SER A 57 -5.13 3.09 -8.59
CA SER A 57 -5.38 4.52 -8.72
C SER A 57 -4.95 5.25 -7.45
N LEU A 58 -4.76 6.57 -7.54
CA LEU A 58 -4.60 7.43 -6.37
C LEU A 58 -5.90 8.22 -6.17
N GLU A 59 -6.55 8.03 -5.03
CA GLU A 59 -7.84 8.64 -4.71
C GLU A 59 -7.76 9.27 -3.32
N ALA A 60 -7.91 10.60 -3.25
CA ALA A 60 -7.84 11.37 -2.00
C ALA A 60 -6.58 11.07 -1.13
N GLY A 61 -5.43 10.82 -1.78
CA GLY A 61 -4.15 10.54 -1.10
C GLY A 61 -3.94 9.06 -0.69
N GLN A 62 -4.90 8.19 -0.99
CA GLN A 62 -4.78 6.74 -0.79
C GLN A 62 -4.53 6.04 -2.12
N VAL A 63 -3.75 4.96 -2.10
CA VAL A 63 -3.64 4.07 -3.25
C VAL A 63 -4.79 3.07 -3.17
N VAL A 64 -5.60 3.00 -4.22
CA VAL A 64 -6.80 2.16 -4.29
C VAL A 64 -6.61 1.12 -5.38
N GLY A 65 -6.76 -0.15 -5.04
CA GLY A 65 -6.84 -1.25 -6.00
C GLY A 65 -8.30 -1.52 -6.35
N ARG A 66 -8.68 -1.39 -7.63
CA ARG A 66 -10.05 -1.65 -8.12
C ARG A 66 -10.10 -2.83 -9.08
N ALA A 67 -11.20 -3.58 -9.05
CA ALA A 67 -11.49 -4.66 -10.00
C ALA A 67 -11.81 -4.08 -11.39
N GLY A 68 -10.78 -3.90 -12.22
CA GLY A 68 -10.84 -3.12 -13.46
C GLY A 68 -10.90 -1.60 -13.22
N ALA A 69 -10.71 -0.82 -14.29
CA ALA A 69 -10.74 0.63 -14.21
C ALA A 69 -12.14 1.14 -13.79
N GLY A 70 -12.21 1.82 -12.64
CA GLY A 70 -13.47 2.34 -12.07
C GLY A 70 -14.40 1.29 -11.47
N GLY A 71 -13.96 0.03 -11.35
CA GLY A 71 -14.74 -1.04 -10.72
C GLY A 71 -14.78 -0.94 -9.19
N ALA A 72 -15.29 -2.00 -8.55
CA ALA A 72 -15.35 -2.09 -7.09
C ALA A 72 -13.96 -2.04 -6.45
N ILE A 73 -13.86 -1.48 -5.25
CA ILE A 73 -12.62 -1.45 -4.48
C ILE A 73 -12.31 -2.86 -3.98
N VAL A 74 -11.09 -3.32 -4.23
CA VAL A 74 -10.55 -4.60 -3.76
C VAL A 74 -9.72 -4.37 -2.50
N PHE A 75 -8.87 -3.35 -2.50
CA PHE A 75 -8.14 -2.93 -1.32
C PHE A 75 -7.82 -1.43 -1.36
N THR A 76 -7.51 -0.87 -0.20
CA THR A 76 -6.94 0.47 -0.05
C THR A 76 -5.64 0.43 0.75
N VAL A 77 -4.73 1.34 0.41
CA VAL A 77 -3.51 1.61 1.14
C VAL A 77 -3.55 3.08 1.54
N SER A 78 -3.45 3.34 2.84
CA SER A 78 -3.48 4.69 3.41
C SER A 78 -2.26 4.92 4.29
N THR A 79 -1.86 6.19 4.46
CA THR A 79 -0.80 6.59 5.39
C THR A 79 -1.31 7.67 6.33
N ASP A 80 -0.90 7.62 7.59
CA ASP A 80 -1.12 8.72 8.53
C ASP A 80 0.06 9.72 8.52
N ALA A 81 -0.08 10.79 9.32
CA ALA A 81 0.94 11.83 9.44
C ALA A 81 2.23 11.34 10.12
N SER A 82 2.22 10.17 10.76
CA SER A 82 3.39 9.56 11.40
C SER A 82 4.09 8.56 10.47
N GLY A 83 3.63 8.40 9.23
CA GLY A 83 4.18 7.42 8.28
C GLY A 83 3.81 5.97 8.62
N ASN A 84 2.70 5.76 9.34
CA ASN A 84 2.11 4.43 9.48
C ASN A 84 1.26 4.16 8.25
N VAL A 85 1.52 3.02 7.60
CA VAL A 85 0.76 2.57 6.44
C VAL A 85 -0.25 1.52 6.88
N THR A 86 -1.49 1.65 6.41
CA THR A 86 -2.58 0.71 6.65
C THR A 86 -3.03 0.07 5.34
N LEU A 87 -3.10 -1.26 5.32
CA LEU A 87 -3.73 -2.05 4.27
C LEU A 87 -5.10 -2.50 4.74
N ASP A 88 -6.12 -2.19 3.94
CA ASP A 88 -7.52 -2.57 4.12
C ASP A 88 -7.96 -3.35 2.88
N GLN A 89 -8.35 -4.61 3.03
CA GLN A 89 -8.86 -5.45 1.95
C GLN A 89 -10.37 -5.58 2.05
N GLN A 90 -11.07 -5.23 0.98
CA GLN A 90 -12.54 -5.24 0.92
C GLN A 90 -13.09 -6.38 0.07
N ARG A 91 -12.27 -7.00 -0.79
CA ARG A 91 -12.64 -8.14 -1.63
C ARG A 91 -11.47 -9.11 -1.77
N ALA A 92 -11.79 -10.40 -1.85
CA ALA A 92 -10.81 -11.46 -2.05
C ALA A 92 -10.15 -11.38 -3.44
N VAL A 93 -8.90 -11.83 -3.50
CA VAL A 93 -8.12 -11.97 -4.74
C VAL A 93 -7.87 -13.44 -5.05
N VAL A 94 -7.62 -13.75 -6.33
CA VAL A 94 -7.35 -15.12 -6.76
C VAL A 94 -5.96 -15.55 -6.28
N HIS A 95 -5.91 -16.71 -5.62
CA HIS A 95 -4.67 -17.34 -5.17
C HIS A 95 -4.17 -18.42 -6.16
N PRO A 96 -2.84 -18.68 -6.22
CA PRO A 96 -2.25 -19.62 -7.19
C PRO A 96 -2.72 -21.08 -7.05
N THR A 97 -3.03 -21.52 -5.84
CA THR A 97 -3.39 -22.89 -5.49
C THR A 97 -4.64 -22.93 -4.62
N SER A 98 -4.90 -24.06 -3.97
CA SER A 98 -6.00 -24.25 -3.02
C SER A 98 -5.51 -24.37 -1.57
N ASP A 99 -4.30 -23.91 -1.28
CA ASP A 99 -3.78 -23.88 0.10
C ASP A 99 -4.52 -22.78 0.87
N PRO A 100 -5.27 -23.12 1.94
CA PRO A 100 -6.19 -22.21 2.61
C PRO A 100 -5.52 -21.09 3.43
N ASN A 101 -4.23 -20.81 3.21
CA ASN A 101 -3.49 -19.69 3.78
C ASN A 101 -2.38 -19.23 2.80
N GLU A 102 -2.59 -19.38 1.49
CA GLU A 102 -1.58 -19.02 0.51
C GLU A 102 -1.37 -17.48 0.48
N PRO A 103 -0.14 -16.99 0.62
CA PRO A 103 0.14 -15.58 0.49
C PRO A 103 0.29 -15.17 -0.97
N VAL A 104 -0.38 -14.08 -1.35
CA VAL A 104 -0.13 -13.37 -2.60
C VAL A 104 0.17 -11.89 -2.33
N SER A 105 0.98 -11.28 -3.19
CA SER A 105 1.38 -9.88 -3.14
C SER A 105 1.40 -9.28 -4.54
N LEU A 106 1.60 -7.96 -4.64
CA LEU A 106 1.78 -7.31 -5.94
C LEU A 106 3.04 -7.83 -6.65
N THR A 107 2.99 -7.93 -7.97
CA THR A 107 4.10 -8.51 -8.77
C THR A 107 5.42 -7.73 -8.71
N ALA A 108 5.39 -6.46 -8.33
CA ALA A 108 6.59 -5.64 -8.19
C ALA A 108 6.47 -4.67 -7.02
N ASP A 109 7.60 -4.49 -6.31
CA ASP A 109 7.63 -3.72 -5.07
C ASP A 109 7.41 -2.23 -5.30
N ASN A 110 7.85 -1.70 -6.45
CA ASN A 110 7.68 -0.29 -6.80
C ASN A 110 6.26 0.06 -7.26
N LEU A 111 5.31 -0.88 -7.32
CA LEU A 111 3.94 -0.57 -7.73
C LEU A 111 3.21 0.31 -6.73
N VAL A 112 3.57 0.22 -5.45
CA VAL A 112 3.10 1.13 -4.39
C VAL A 112 4.32 1.70 -3.68
N THR A 113 4.32 3.02 -3.49
CA THR A 113 5.45 3.73 -2.89
C THR A 113 4.98 4.60 -1.74
N LEU A 114 5.86 4.78 -0.76
CA LEU A 114 5.74 5.78 0.30
C LEU A 114 6.88 6.78 0.15
N THR A 115 6.55 8.05 -0.05
CA THR A 115 7.53 9.13 -0.14
C THR A 115 7.49 9.96 1.13
N ALA A 116 8.63 10.06 1.82
CA ALA A 116 8.83 10.98 2.92
C ALA A 116 9.49 12.25 2.40
N THR A 117 8.91 13.41 2.70
CA THR A 117 9.47 14.73 2.40
C THR A 117 9.81 15.43 3.69
N ILE A 118 11.08 15.76 3.88
CA ILE A 118 11.57 16.58 4.98
C ILE A 118 11.70 18.02 4.51
N THR A 119 11.23 18.96 5.32
CA THR A 119 11.38 20.40 5.12
C THR A 119 11.98 20.99 6.39
N ASP A 120 13.02 21.80 6.28
CA ASP A 120 13.63 22.50 7.43
C ASP A 120 12.93 23.84 7.71
N LYS A 121 13.58 24.70 8.50
CA LYS A 121 12.96 25.88 9.08
C LYS A 121 12.80 27.05 8.12
N ASP A 122 13.69 27.21 7.14
CA ASP A 122 13.62 28.29 6.15
C ASP A 122 12.99 27.84 4.82
N GLY A 123 12.72 26.54 4.68
CA GLY A 123 11.83 25.99 3.67
C GLY A 123 12.52 25.07 2.67
N ASP A 124 13.81 24.79 2.86
CA ASP A 124 14.52 23.83 2.04
C ASP A 124 13.96 22.42 2.27
N SER A 125 13.79 21.67 1.18
CA SER A 125 13.11 20.37 1.21
C SER A 125 13.91 19.28 0.50
N SER A 126 13.83 18.07 1.03
CA SER A 126 14.41 16.86 0.45
C SER A 126 13.41 15.70 0.58
N ALA A 127 13.46 14.74 -0.34
CA ALA A 127 12.53 13.62 -0.35
C ALA A 127 13.25 12.28 -0.57
N ALA A 128 12.73 11.23 0.06
CA ALA A 128 13.14 9.85 -0.13
C ALA A 128 11.90 8.99 -0.39
N THR A 129 12.03 7.99 -1.26
CA THR A 129 10.93 7.10 -1.62
C THR A 129 11.28 5.66 -1.26
N LEU A 130 10.34 4.99 -0.60
CA LEU A 130 10.38 3.58 -0.30
C LEU A 130 9.35 2.83 -1.14
N ASN A 131 9.76 1.73 -1.74
CA ASN A 131 8.87 0.79 -2.43
C ASN A 131 8.27 -0.16 -1.39
N ILE A 132 6.95 -0.34 -1.43
CA ILE A 132 6.21 -1.14 -0.43
C ILE A 132 5.23 -2.13 -1.05
N GLY A 133 5.16 -2.23 -2.38
CA GLY A 133 4.17 -3.05 -3.07
C GLY A 133 4.22 -4.54 -2.72
N GLN A 134 5.42 -5.11 -2.52
CA GLN A 134 5.57 -6.51 -2.10
C GLN A 134 5.48 -6.68 -0.58
N ASN A 135 5.38 -5.57 0.17
CA ASN A 135 5.11 -5.62 1.60
C ASN A 135 3.61 -5.76 1.90
N LEU A 136 2.74 -5.67 0.88
CA LEU A 136 1.30 -5.86 0.97
C LEU A 136 0.97 -7.33 0.66
N THR A 137 0.56 -8.08 1.68
CA THR A 137 0.26 -9.51 1.55
C THR A 137 -1.20 -9.77 1.85
N PHE A 138 -1.84 -10.55 0.97
CA PHE A 138 -3.21 -11.04 1.09
C PHE A 138 -3.13 -12.55 1.31
N LEU A 139 -3.72 -13.05 2.39
CA LEU A 139 -3.81 -14.48 2.67
C LEU A 139 -5.16 -15.04 2.24
N ASP A 140 -5.13 -16.19 1.58
CA ASP A 140 -6.32 -16.97 1.22
C ASP A 140 -7.10 -17.38 2.49
N ASP A 141 -8.43 -17.39 2.38
CA ASP A 141 -9.31 -17.96 3.42
C ASP A 141 -9.58 -19.45 3.20
N GLY A 142 -9.33 -19.93 1.98
CA GLY A 142 -9.63 -21.28 1.55
C GLY A 142 -11.13 -21.59 1.51
N PRO A 143 -11.52 -22.77 1.01
CA PRO A 143 -12.94 -23.11 0.88
C PRO A 143 -13.65 -23.23 2.25
N THR A 144 -14.78 -22.54 2.40
CA THR A 144 -15.77 -22.75 3.49
C THR A 144 -16.77 -23.84 3.18
#